data_AF-A0A4Q4HR77-F1
#
_entry.id   AF-A0A4Q4HR77-F1
#
_cell.length_a   1.000
_cell.length_b   1.000
_cell.length_c   1.000
_cell.angle_alpha   90.00
_cell.angle_beta   90.00
_cell.angle_gamma   90.00
#
_symmetry.space_group_name_H-M   'P 1'
#
loop_
_entity.id
_entity.type
_entity.pdbx_description
1 polymer ?
#
loop_
_entity_poly.entity_id
_entity_poly.type
_entity_poly.pdbx_seq_one_letter_code
_entity_poly.pdbx_strand_id
1 'polypeptide(L)'
;LAFLARLWAEEGIFFFERFAADSPEQKLTLCDDVAGLSQAGEFPFNPDTSAGAETECVSMFRYEAHVRPSSVQSQDYTFKVPDWP
;
A
#
# COMPACT_ATOMS: atom_id res chain seq x y z
N LEU A 1 15.04 -1.31 10.93
CA LEU A 1 14.22 -1.78 9.80
C LEU A 1 14.75 -1.40 8.41
N ALA A 2 15.59 -0.36 8.27
CA ALA A 2 16.00 0.18 6.96
C ALA A 2 16.52 -0.86 5.94
N PHE A 3 17.27 -1.87 6.39
CA PHE A 3 17.75 -2.94 5.50
C PHE A 3 16.62 -3.75 4.85
N LEU A 4 15.68 -4.24 5.66
CA LEU A 4 14.55 -5.04 5.17
C LEU A 4 13.59 -4.18 4.34
N ALA A 5 13.30 -2.97 4.79
CA ALA A 5 12.45 -2.05 4.04
C ALA A 5 13.01 -1.74 2.65
N ARG A 6 14.34 -1.58 2.53
CA ARG A 6 15.01 -1.40 1.24
C ARG A 6 14.84 -2.63 0.34
N LEU A 7 15.10 -3.84 0.85
CA LEU A 7 14.96 -5.07 0.08
C LEU A 7 13.52 -5.29 -0.40
N TRP A 8 12.54 -5.08 0.47
CA TRP A 8 11.13 -5.22 0.09
C TRP A 8 10.73 -4.20 -0.98
N ALA A 9 11.16 -2.94 -0.84
CA ALA A 9 10.90 -1.92 -1.86
C ALA A 9 11.57 -2.24 -3.21
N GLU A 10 12.76 -2.84 -3.20
CA GLU A 10 13.46 -3.29 -4.42
C GLU A 10 12.69 -4.40 -5.16
N GLU A 11 11.98 -5.26 -4.42
CA GLU A 11 11.15 -6.36 -4.97
C GLU A 11 9.67 -5.97 -5.15
N GLY A 12 9.30 -4.70 -4.95
CA GLY A 12 7.91 -4.25 -5.07
C GLY A 12 6.97 -4.74 -3.96
N ILE A 13 7.52 -5.17 -2.82
CA ILE A 13 6.77 -5.67 -1.66
C ILE A 13 6.45 -4.52 -0.71
N PHE A 14 5.17 -4.38 -0.36
CA PHE A 14 4.70 -3.50 0.70
C PHE A 14 4.38 -4.30 1.97
N PHE A 15 4.32 -3.61 3.10
CA PHE A 15 4.01 -4.23 4.38
C PHE A 15 3.07 -3.39 5.23
N PHE A 16 2.27 -4.07 6.04
CA PHE A 16 1.33 -3.46 6.99
C PHE A 16 1.12 -4.38 8.19
N GLU A 17 0.55 -3.83 9.25
CA GLU A 17 0.22 -4.59 10.45
C GLU A 17 -1.21 -5.12 10.35
N ARG A 18 -1.38 -6.41 10.63
CA ARG A 18 -2.67 -7.06 10.71
C ARG A 18 -2.93 -7.48 12.15
N PHE A 19 -4.04 -7.00 12.70
CA PHE A 19 -4.53 -7.37 14.02
C PHE A 19 -5.46 -8.59 13.90
N ALA A 20 -5.32 -9.53 14.82
CA ALA A 20 -6.32 -10.57 14.99
C ALA A 20 -7.62 -9.95 15.53
N ALA A 21 -8.78 -10.41 15.03
CA ALA A 21 -10.07 -9.86 15.45
C ALA A 21 -10.35 -10.10 16.95
N ASP A 22 -9.96 -11.29 17.43
CA ASP A 22 -10.34 -11.78 18.76
C ASP A 22 -9.12 -11.99 19.69
N SER A 23 -7.96 -11.43 19.35
CA SER A 23 -6.76 -11.58 20.16
C SER A 23 -5.81 -10.38 20.05
N PRO A 24 -4.91 -10.17 21.02
CA PRO A 24 -3.90 -9.12 20.94
C PRO A 24 -2.77 -9.45 19.95
N GLU A 25 -2.88 -10.55 19.19
CA GLU A 25 -1.86 -10.88 18.19
C GLU A 25 -1.83 -9.86 17.07
N GLN A 26 -0.62 -9.41 16.78
CA GLN A 26 -0.32 -8.49 15.70
C GLN A 26 0.74 -9.13 14.80
N LYS A 27 0.48 -9.15 13.49
CA LYS A 27 1.35 -9.77 12.50
C LYS A 27 1.76 -8.75 11.45
N LEU A 28 3.06 -8.63 11.22
CA LEU A 28 3.59 -7.90 10.08
C LEU A 28 3.29 -8.74 8.82
N THR A 29 2.45 -8.21 7.95
CA THR A 29 2.05 -8.85 6.70
C THR A 29 2.85 -8.22 5.56
N LEU A 30 3.39 -9.06 4.68
CA LEU A 30 4.09 -8.65 3.46
C LEU A 30 3.25 -9.07 2.25
N CYS A 31 3.08 -8.18 1.28
CA CYS A 31 2.30 -8.42 0.07
C CYS A 31 2.94 -7.72 -1.13
N ASP A 32 2.76 -8.31 -2.31
CA ASP A 32 3.11 -7.77 -3.62
C ASP A 32 1.88 -7.42 -4.47
N ASP A 33 0.69 -7.88 -4.08
CA ASP A 33 -0.58 -7.64 -4.76
C ASP A 33 -1.71 -7.19 -3.83
N VAL A 34 -2.70 -6.50 -4.40
CA VAL A 34 -3.89 -6.01 -3.69
C VAL A 34 -4.75 -7.12 -3.10
N ALA A 35 -4.69 -8.35 -3.62
CA ALA A 35 -5.37 -9.51 -3.06
C ALA A 35 -4.89 -9.86 -1.63
N GLY A 36 -3.71 -9.36 -1.22
CA GLY A 36 -3.22 -9.48 0.15
C GLY A 36 -3.90 -8.55 1.17
N LEU A 37 -4.63 -7.54 0.69
CA LEU A 37 -5.37 -6.59 1.51
C LEU A 37 -6.71 -7.18 1.97
N SER A 38 -7.11 -6.86 3.19
CA SER A 38 -8.48 -7.15 3.64
C SER A 38 -9.45 -6.09 3.12
N GLN A 39 -10.65 -6.52 2.74
CA GLN A 39 -11.77 -5.64 2.45
C GLN A 39 -12.11 -4.82 3.69
N ALA A 40 -12.26 -3.50 3.53
CA ALA A 40 -12.66 -2.61 4.61
C ALA A 40 -14.19 -2.57 4.82
N GLY A 41 -14.98 -3.08 3.86
CA GLY A 41 -16.43 -2.94 3.83
C GLY A 41 -16.89 -1.62 3.19
N GLU A 42 -18.18 -1.35 3.28
CA GLU A 42 -18.79 -0.11 2.79
C GLU A 42 -18.89 0.91 3.93
N PHE A 43 -18.54 2.17 3.64
CA PHE A 43 -18.70 3.29 4.58
C PHE A 43 -19.57 4.38 3.95
N PRO A 44 -20.65 4.81 4.62
CA PRO A 44 -21.45 5.93 4.14
C PRO A 44 -20.66 7.24 4.18
N PHE A 45 -21.04 8.20 3.32
CA PHE A 45 -20.50 9.55 3.36
C PHE A 45 -21.50 10.50 4.02
N ASN A 46 -21.09 11.22 5.07
CA ASN A 46 -21.88 12.26 5.71
C ASN A 46 -21.05 13.53 5.95
N PRO A 47 -21.23 14.59 5.15
CA PRO A 47 -20.50 15.84 5.31
C PRO A 47 -21.01 16.70 6.49
N ASP A 48 -22.19 16.39 7.05
CA ASP A 48 -22.73 17.10 8.21
C ASP A 48 -22.12 16.56 9.50
N THR A 49 -21.14 17.29 10.02
CA THR A 49 -20.49 17.01 11.30
C THR A 49 -21.17 17.69 12.48
N SER A 50 -22.22 18.49 12.25
CA SER A 50 -22.86 19.31 13.29
C SER A 50 -23.86 18.52 14.15
N ALA A 51 -24.57 17.56 13.56
CA ALA A 51 -25.58 16.75 14.24
C ALA A 51 -25.02 15.51 14.95
N GLY A 52 -23.73 15.18 14.76
CA GLY A 52 -23.14 13.90 15.15
C GLY A 52 -23.63 12.76 14.26
N ALA A 53 -22.74 11.85 13.85
CA ALA A 53 -23.13 10.69 13.05
C ALA A 53 -23.60 9.54 13.96
N GLU A 54 -24.71 8.88 13.61
CA GLU A 54 -25.21 7.70 14.32
C GLU A 54 -24.47 6.41 13.95
N THR A 55 -23.81 6.41 12.79
CA THR A 55 -23.01 5.30 12.27
C THR A 55 -21.65 5.78 11.82
N GLU A 56 -20.67 4.87 11.73
CA GLU A 56 -19.35 5.19 11.18
C GLU A 56 -19.48 5.65 9.72
N CYS A 57 -18.90 6.82 9.40
CA CYS A 57 -19.01 7.43 8.09
C CYS A 57 -17.76 8.23 7.73
N VAL A 58 -17.49 8.40 6.44
CA VAL A 58 -16.51 9.37 5.94
C VAL A 58 -17.18 10.73 5.83
N SER A 59 -16.56 11.80 6.34
CA SER A 59 -17.14 13.16 6.30
C SER A 59 -16.44 14.13 5.38
N MET A 60 -15.26 13.76 4.86
CA MET A 60 -14.50 14.59 3.94
C MET A 60 -13.73 13.73 2.94
N PHE A 61 -13.71 14.15 1.68
CA PHE A 61 -12.83 13.60 0.64
C PHE A 61 -11.96 14.71 0.06
N ARG A 62 -10.69 14.40 -0.17
CA ARG A 62 -9.75 15.25 -0.93
C ARG A 62 -9.13 14.39 -2.01
N TYR A 63 -9.16 14.89 -3.24
CA TYR A 63 -8.54 14.23 -4.39
C TYR A 63 -7.42 15.11 -4.94
N GLU A 64 -6.28 14.50 -5.22
CA GLU A 64 -5.13 15.16 -5.82
C GLU A 64 -4.59 14.33 -6.98
N ALA A 65 -4.17 15.01 -8.04
CA ALA A 65 -3.51 14.40 -9.18
C ALA A 65 -2.17 15.09 -9.43
N HIS A 66 -1.16 14.30 -9.78
CA HIS A 66 0.20 14.79 -10.06
C HIS A 66 0.70 14.22 -11.40
N VAL A 67 1.39 15.04 -12.20
CA VAL A 67 2.11 14.56 -13.39
C VAL A 67 3.34 13.77 -12.93
N ARG A 68 3.57 12.59 -13.52
CA ARG A 68 4.68 11.68 -13.18
C ARG A 68 5.28 11.06 -14.47
N PRO A 69 6.55 10.63 -14.45
CA PRO A 69 7.12 9.86 -15.55
C PRO A 69 6.28 8.61 -15.85
N SER A 70 6.06 8.33 -17.13
CA SER A 70 5.24 7.18 -17.58
C SER A 70 6.04 5.91 -17.83
N SER A 71 7.37 6.00 -17.86
CA SER A 71 8.26 4.89 -18.21
C SER A 71 9.60 5.00 -17.53
N VAL A 72 10.20 3.85 -17.26
CA VAL A 72 11.58 3.71 -16.76
C VAL A 72 12.27 2.68 -17.63
N GLN A 73 13.50 2.97 -18.05
CA GLN A 73 14.36 2.01 -18.75
C GLN A 73 15.56 1.70 -17.86
N SER A 74 15.77 0.41 -17.58
CA SER A 74 16.91 -0.09 -16.81
C SER A 74 17.93 -0.75 -17.73
N GLN A 75 19.19 -0.69 -17.35
CA GLN A 75 20.29 -1.35 -18.04
C GLN A 75 21.19 -2.03 -17.00
N ASP A 76 21.58 -3.26 -17.28
CA ASP A 76 22.51 -4.02 -16.44
C ASP A 76 23.55 -4.71 -17.35
N TYR A 77 24.71 -5.05 -16.79
CA TYR A 77 25.81 -5.73 -17.49
C TYR A 77 26.24 -6.95 -16.70
N THR A 78 26.21 -8.11 -17.36
CA THR A 78 26.73 -9.35 -16.80
C THR A 78 28.00 -9.75 -17.53
N PHE A 79 29.14 -9.83 -16.84
CA PHE A 79 30.43 -10.18 -17.44
C PHE A 79 30.46 -11.54 -18.15
N LYS A 80 29.55 -12.46 -17.78
CA LYS A 80 29.41 -13.76 -18.44
C LYS A 80 28.86 -13.64 -19.86
N VAL A 81 28.17 -12.55 -20.17
CA VAL A 81 27.60 -12.25 -21.49
C VAL A 81 27.87 -10.76 -21.79
N PRO A 82 29.10 -10.41 -22.20
CA PRO A 82 29.50 -9.02 -22.35
C PRO A 82 28.73 -8.27 -23.46
N ASP A 83 28.21 -9.01 -24.44
CA ASP A 83 27.41 -8.47 -25.55
C ASP A 83 25.89 -8.58 -25.27
N TRP A 84 25.47 -8.58 -23.99
CA TRP A 84 24.05 -8.61 -23.64
C TRP A 84 23.33 -7.37 -24.22
N PRO A 85 22.25 -7.57 -25.01
CA PRO A 85 21.59 -6.49 -25.74
C PRO A 85 20.84 -5.50 -24.85
#